data_AF-A0A077FJY5-F1
#
_entry.id   AF-A0A077FJY5-F1
#
_cell.length_a   1.000
_cell.length_b   1.000
_cell.length_c   1.000
_cell.angle_alpha   90.00
_cell.angle_beta   90.00
_cell.angle_gamma   90.00
#
_symmetry.space_group_name_H-M   'P 1'
#
loop_
_entity.id
_entity.type
_entity.pdbx_description
1 polymer ?
#
loop_
_entity_poly.entity_id
_entity_poly.type
_entity_poly.pdbx_seq_one_letter_code
_entity_poly.pdbx_strand_id
1 'polypeptide(L)'
;MKKILIIIAILFSYLIAKELLDNRPFKFEKYKNNKQLDTALSKQFPAGSDIKEIISILEYSGARCKDRSQEDDLQKEVEKYGLVYWCKYESGFLTLHMLESYIIWIMGNKNYKLMYIGGERIKGIVI
;
A
#
# COMPACT_ATOMS: atom_id res chain seq x y z
N MET A 1 13.76 -30.26 21.62
CA MET A 1 14.62 -29.16 21.13
C MET A 1 15.01 -29.30 19.65
N LYS A 2 15.67 -30.39 19.20
CA LYS A 2 16.08 -30.55 17.78
C LYS A 2 14.93 -30.40 16.76
N LYS A 3 13.75 -30.98 17.04
CA LYS A 3 12.56 -30.85 16.17
C LYS A 3 12.02 -29.41 16.06
N ILE A 4 12.12 -28.64 17.14
CA ILE A 4 11.67 -27.23 17.17
C ILE A 4 12.60 -26.36 16.32
N LEU A 5 13.91 -26.58 16.42
CA LEU A 5 14.91 -25.88 15.59
C LEU A 5 14.69 -26.13 14.09
N ILE A 6 14.34 -27.36 13.71
CA ILE A 6 14.02 -27.69 12.31
C ILE A 6 12.78 -26.94 11.83
N ILE A 7 11.72 -26.87 12.64
CA ILE A 7 10.49 -26.13 12.30
C ILE A 7 10.80 -24.63 12.14
N ILE A 8 11.58 -24.05 13.05
CA ILE A 8 12.01 -22.65 12.98
C ILE A 8 12.82 -22.40 11.69
N ALA A 9 13.77 -23.28 11.37
CA ALA A 9 14.58 -23.15 10.16
C ALA A 9 13.72 -23.19 8.89
N ILE A 10 12.75 -24.11 8.80
CA ILE A 10 11.82 -24.21 7.67
C ILE A 10 10.96 -22.94 7.54
N LEU A 11 10.45 -22.40 8.65
CA LEU A 11 9.69 -21.15 8.67
C LEU A 11 10.52 -19.97 8.17
N PHE A 12 11.76 -19.83 8.64
CA PHE A 12 12.67 -18.78 8.17
C PHE A 12 13.01 -18.94 6.68
N SER A 13 13.33 -20.15 6.23
CA SER A 13 13.59 -20.41 4.80
C SER A 13 12.38 -20.09 3.93
N TYR A 14 11.17 -20.40 4.39
CA TYR A 14 9.93 -20.05 3.70
C TYR A 14 9.74 -18.53 3.60
N LEU A 15 9.95 -17.79 4.69
CA LEU A 15 9.84 -16.33 4.69
C LEU A 15 10.86 -15.68 3.73
N ILE A 16 12.10 -16.16 3.73
CA ILE A 16 13.16 -15.67 2.83
C ILE A 16 12.81 -15.97 1.36
N ALA A 17 12.38 -17.21 1.06
CA ALA A 17 11.99 -17.59 -0.30
C ALA A 17 10.80 -16.77 -0.80
N LYS A 18 9.82 -16.52 0.08
CA LYS A 18 8.66 -15.66 -0.24
C LYS A 18 9.08 -14.23 -0.58
N GLU A 19 10.03 -13.66 0.16
CA GLU A 19 10.55 -12.32 -0.12
C GLU A 19 11.36 -12.24 -1.43
N LEU A 20 12.18 -13.27 -1.70
CA LEU A 20 12.99 -13.38 -2.93
C LEU A 20 12.13 -13.54 -4.19
N LEU A 21 11.00 -14.25 -4.08
CA LEU A 21 10.08 -14.50 -5.19
C LEU A 21 8.97 -13.45 -5.30
N ASP A 22 8.95 -12.46 -4.40
CA ASP A 22 7.97 -11.38 -4.44
C ASP A 22 8.30 -10.39 -5.56
N ASN A 23 7.56 -10.52 -6.67
CA ASN A 23 7.68 -9.69 -7.86
C ASN A 23 6.62 -8.58 -7.93
N ARG A 24 6.03 -8.19 -6.79
CA ARG A 24 5.07 -7.08 -6.77
C ARG A 24 5.75 -5.78 -7.20
N PRO A 25 5.11 -4.98 -8.08
CA PRO A 25 5.64 -3.73 -8.60
C PRO A 25 5.69 -2.63 -7.52
N PHE A 26 4.91 -2.76 -6.46
CA PHE A 26 4.98 -1.92 -5.27
C PHE A 26 5.04 -2.79 -4.01
N LYS A 27 6.11 -2.64 -3.22
CA LYS A 27 6.29 -3.37 -1.95
C LYS A 27 6.07 -2.43 -0.78
N PHE A 28 4.85 -2.40 -0.26
CA PHE A 28 4.43 -1.51 0.84
C PHE A 28 5.34 -1.65 2.07
N GLU A 29 5.69 -2.89 2.39
CA GLU A 29 6.45 -3.32 3.55
C GLU A 29 7.88 -2.77 3.56
N LYS A 30 8.40 -2.37 2.39
CA LYS A 30 9.72 -1.74 2.26
C LYS A 30 9.81 -0.39 2.98
N TYR A 31 8.69 0.31 3.17
CA TYR A 31 8.66 1.69 3.67
C TYR A 31 8.36 1.72 5.17
N LYS A 32 9.32 2.23 5.95
CA LYS A 32 9.29 2.16 7.42
C LYS A 32 8.56 3.34 8.08
N ASN A 33 8.15 4.35 7.34
CA ASN A 33 7.39 5.50 7.83
C ASN A 33 6.66 6.21 6.69
N ASN A 34 5.72 7.09 7.04
CA ASN A 34 4.89 7.83 6.08
C ASN A 34 5.74 8.62 5.10
N LYS A 35 6.79 9.31 5.56
CA LYS A 35 7.69 10.07 4.68
C LYS A 35 8.35 9.21 3.59
N GLN A 36 8.82 8.01 3.95
CA GLN A 36 9.42 7.07 2.99
C GLN A 36 8.37 6.56 1.99
N LEU A 37 7.16 6.27 2.47
CA LEU A 37 6.05 5.82 1.66
C LEU A 37 5.64 6.92 0.66
N ASP A 38 5.39 8.15 1.13
CA ASP A 38 5.02 9.31 0.31
C ASP A 38 6.08 9.61 -0.76
N THR A 39 7.36 9.56 -0.37
CA THR A 39 8.47 9.79 -1.30
C THR A 39 8.48 8.74 -2.40
N ALA A 40 8.25 7.47 -2.04
CA ALA A 40 8.23 6.39 -3.02
C ALA A 40 7.01 6.46 -3.94
N LEU A 41 5.83 6.76 -3.39
CA LEU A 41 4.60 6.96 -4.15
C LEU A 41 4.76 8.11 -5.15
N SER A 42 5.26 9.26 -4.71
CA SER A 42 5.47 10.42 -5.58
C SER A 42 6.53 10.17 -6.66
N LYS A 43 7.55 9.34 -6.35
CA LYS A 43 8.59 8.97 -7.31
C LYS A 43 8.09 8.00 -8.36
N GLN A 44 7.29 7.01 -7.96
CA GLN A 44 6.77 5.97 -8.84
C GLN A 44 5.57 6.45 -9.65
N PHE A 45 4.77 7.35 -9.07
CA PHE A 45 3.55 7.90 -9.64
C PHE A 45 3.61 9.44 -9.61
N PRO A 46 4.35 10.06 -10.54
CA PRO A 46 4.45 11.52 -10.61
C PRO A 46 3.11 12.16 -10.96
N ALA A 47 2.97 13.46 -10.66
CA ALA A 47 1.79 14.22 -11.05
C ALA A 47 1.55 14.14 -12.57
N GLY A 48 0.29 13.96 -12.96
CA GLY A 48 -0.11 13.69 -14.35
C GLY A 48 -0.15 12.21 -14.75
N SER A 49 0.32 11.28 -13.91
CA SER A 49 0.15 9.84 -14.13
C SER A 49 -1.34 9.46 -14.25
N ASP A 50 -1.60 8.36 -14.98
CA ASP A 50 -2.96 7.84 -15.13
C ASP A 50 -3.40 7.10 -13.85
N ILE A 51 -4.48 7.56 -13.24
CA ILE A 51 -5.02 6.99 -12.00
C ILE A 51 -5.41 5.53 -12.17
N LYS A 52 -5.92 5.12 -13.34
CA LYS A 52 -6.33 3.73 -13.56
C LYS A 52 -5.12 2.78 -13.54
N GLU A 53 -4.00 3.23 -14.10
CA GLU A 53 -2.75 2.49 -14.07
C GLU A 53 -2.20 2.39 -12.65
N ILE A 54 -2.23 3.49 -11.88
CA ILE A 54 -1.81 3.51 -10.48
C ILE A 54 -2.63 2.50 -9.66
N ILE A 55 -3.96 2.55 -9.78
CA ILE A 55 -4.87 1.61 -9.09
C ILE A 55 -4.51 0.18 -9.48
N SER A 56 -4.36 -0.11 -10.77
CA SER A 56 -4.01 -1.46 -11.24
C SER A 56 -2.70 -1.97 -10.65
N ILE A 57 -1.68 -1.11 -10.54
CA ILE A 57 -0.37 -1.47 -9.97
C ILE A 57 -0.50 -1.75 -8.47
N LEU A 58 -1.24 -0.94 -7.75
CA LEU A 58 -1.44 -1.11 -6.30
C LEU A 58 -2.29 -2.34 -5.98
N GLU A 59 -3.34 -2.60 -6.77
CA GLU A 59 -4.17 -3.81 -6.63
C GLU A 59 -3.39 -5.08 -6.97
N TYR A 60 -2.60 -5.06 -8.06
CA TYR A 60 -1.69 -6.15 -8.37
C TYR A 60 -0.63 -6.37 -7.28
N SER A 61 -0.30 -5.32 -6.53
CA SER A 61 0.57 -5.39 -5.34
C SER A 61 -0.16 -5.82 -4.06
N GLY A 62 -1.45 -6.16 -4.16
CA GLY A 62 -2.27 -6.71 -3.08
C GLY A 62 -3.11 -5.70 -2.31
N ALA A 63 -3.12 -4.42 -2.70
CA ALA A 63 -4.04 -3.46 -2.11
C ALA A 63 -5.48 -3.68 -2.61
N ARG A 64 -6.46 -3.20 -1.85
CA ARG A 64 -7.85 -3.07 -2.29
C ARG A 64 -8.17 -1.60 -2.48
N CYS A 65 -8.48 -1.19 -3.70
CA CYS A 65 -8.83 0.18 -4.01
C CYS A 65 -10.35 0.37 -4.04
N LYS A 66 -10.81 1.54 -3.61
CA LYS A 66 -12.21 1.97 -3.63
C LYS A 66 -12.30 3.39 -4.13
N ASP A 67 -13.24 3.62 -5.03
CA ASP A 67 -13.64 4.97 -5.41
C ASP A 67 -14.42 5.60 -4.25
N ARG A 68 -13.96 6.76 -3.80
CA ARG A 68 -14.54 7.56 -2.72
C ARG A 68 -15.07 8.90 -3.24
N SER A 69 -15.03 9.14 -4.55
CA SER A 69 -15.29 10.46 -5.16
C SER A 69 -16.70 11.02 -4.94
N GLN A 70 -17.64 10.21 -4.44
CA GLN A 70 -19.04 10.57 -4.21
C GLN A 70 -19.45 10.41 -2.74
N GLU A 71 -18.49 10.22 -1.82
CA GLU A 71 -18.82 10.06 -0.41
C GLU A 71 -18.96 11.44 0.28
N ASP A 72 -20.09 11.64 0.94
CA ASP A 72 -20.48 12.91 1.59
C ASP A 72 -19.64 13.25 2.83
N ASP A 73 -18.85 12.31 3.34
CA ASP A 73 -18.02 12.46 4.53
C ASP A 73 -16.58 12.92 4.22
N LEU A 74 -16.24 13.14 2.95
CA LEU A 74 -14.95 13.69 2.56
C LEU A 74 -14.84 15.18 2.96
N GLN A 75 -13.70 15.55 3.54
CA GLN A 75 -13.43 16.94 3.93
C GLN A 75 -13.51 17.90 2.72
N LYS A 76 -13.93 19.15 2.94
CA LYS A 76 -13.97 20.19 1.89
C LYS A 76 -12.66 20.34 1.10
N GLU A 77 -11.53 20.01 1.71
CA GLU A 77 -10.22 20.08 1.07
C GLU A 77 -10.02 19.08 -0.07
N VAL A 78 -10.79 17.98 -0.08
CA VAL A 78 -10.74 16.95 -1.14
C VAL A 78 -11.72 17.24 -2.29
N GLU A 79 -12.74 18.09 -2.08
CA GLU A 79 -13.73 18.47 -3.11
C GLU A 79 -13.11 19.16 -4.34
N LYS A 80 -11.93 19.77 -4.19
CA LYS A 80 -11.19 20.36 -5.31
C LYS A 80 -10.71 19.32 -6.33
N TYR A 81 -10.68 18.05 -5.96
CA TYR A 81 -10.32 16.94 -6.83
C TYR A 81 -11.59 16.34 -7.45
N GLY A 82 -11.52 16.00 -8.73
CA GLY A 82 -12.64 15.38 -9.44
C GLY A 82 -12.76 13.88 -9.19
N LEU A 83 -11.68 13.25 -8.72
CA LEU A 83 -11.59 11.82 -8.40
C LEU A 83 -10.80 11.65 -7.10
N VAL A 84 -11.31 10.79 -6.22
CA VAL A 84 -10.67 10.40 -4.95
C VAL A 84 -10.74 8.88 -4.83
N TYR A 85 -9.60 8.23 -4.78
CA TYR A 85 -9.49 6.81 -4.51
C TYR A 85 -8.75 6.56 -3.20
N TRP A 86 -9.22 5.53 -2.51
CA TRP A 86 -8.63 5.03 -1.29
C TRP A 86 -8.19 3.59 -1.53
N CYS A 87 -6.90 3.30 -1.36
CA CYS A 87 -6.33 1.97 -1.52
C CYS A 87 -5.76 1.49 -0.18
N LYS A 88 -6.18 0.32 0.29
CA LYS A 88 -5.68 -0.27 1.54
C LYS A 88 -4.98 -1.59 1.28
N TYR A 89 -3.75 -1.69 1.77
CA TYR A 89 -2.98 -2.93 1.85
C TYR A 89 -2.88 -3.37 3.32
N GLU A 90 -3.17 -4.64 3.59
CA GLU A 90 -3.03 -5.24 4.92
C GLU A 90 -1.96 -6.32 4.84
N SER A 91 -0.88 -6.14 5.60
CA SER A 91 0.15 -7.17 5.73
C SER A 91 -0.42 -8.37 6.50
N GLY A 92 -0.18 -9.56 5.96
CA GLY A 92 -0.65 -10.79 6.61
C GLY A 92 0.11 -11.11 7.90
N PHE A 93 -0.53 -11.86 8.79
CA PHE A 93 0.05 -12.36 10.05
C PHE A 93 1.31 -13.23 9.87
N LEU A 94 1.55 -13.77 8.67
CA LEU A 94 2.75 -14.55 8.34
C LEU A 94 3.69 -13.78 7.41
N THR A 95 3.93 -12.50 7.71
CA THR A 95 4.90 -11.65 7.03
C THR A 95 5.86 -11.05 8.06
N LEU A 96 7.06 -10.61 7.64
CA LEU A 96 8.03 -9.95 8.53
C LEU A 96 7.48 -8.63 9.13
N HIS A 97 6.41 -8.10 8.56
CA HIS A 97 5.77 -6.83 8.90
C HIS A 97 4.38 -7.06 9.50
N MET A 98 4.25 -8.04 10.39
CA MET A 98 2.96 -8.46 10.96
C MET A 98 2.10 -7.27 11.42
N LEU A 99 0.82 -7.32 11.03
CA LEU A 99 -0.23 -6.40 11.49
C LEU A 99 -0.03 -4.93 11.05
N GLU A 100 0.81 -4.66 10.07
CA GLU A 100 0.90 -3.34 9.45
C GLU A 100 -0.17 -3.19 8.37
N SER A 101 -0.82 -2.03 8.33
CA SER A 101 -1.68 -1.66 7.22
C SER A 101 -1.20 -0.35 6.61
N TYR A 102 -1.39 -0.24 5.30
CA TYR A 102 -0.97 0.88 4.50
C TYR A 102 -2.19 1.42 3.79
N ILE A 103 -2.45 2.70 3.97
CA ILE A 103 -3.54 3.42 3.32
C ILE A 103 -2.92 4.38 2.32
N ILE A 104 -3.40 4.37 1.08
CA ILE A 104 -2.99 5.31 0.04
C ILE A 104 -4.21 6.09 -0.40
N TRP A 105 -4.05 7.41 -0.46
CA TRP A 105 -5.01 8.32 -1.06
C TRP A 105 -4.49 8.77 -2.41
N ILE A 106 -5.31 8.61 -3.43
CA ILE A 106 -5.02 8.99 -4.81
C ILE A 106 -6.07 10.01 -5.21
N MET A 107 -5.63 11.22 -5.53
CA MET A 107 -6.52 12.32 -5.86
C MET A 107 -6.18 12.87 -7.24
N GLY A 108 -7.17 13.08 -8.08
CA GLY A 108 -6.97 13.59 -9.43
C GLY A 108 -8.14 14.35 -9.98
N ASN A 109 -8.01 14.75 -11.23
CA ASN A 109 -9.06 15.45 -11.95
C ASN A 109 -10.00 14.46 -12.67
N LYS A 110 -11.09 14.99 -13.24
CA LYS A 110 -12.10 14.19 -13.98
C LYS A 110 -11.55 13.46 -15.22
N ASN A 111 -10.34 13.81 -15.67
CA ASN A 111 -9.64 13.16 -16.79
C ASN A 111 -8.73 12.02 -16.33
N TYR A 112 -8.89 11.51 -15.11
CA TYR A 112 -8.09 10.43 -14.53
C TYR A 112 -6.60 10.77 -14.42
N LYS A 113 -6.24 12.05 -14.34
CA LYS A 113 -4.85 12.48 -14.14
C LYS A 113 -4.58 12.76 -12.68
N LEU A 114 -3.51 12.14 -12.18
CA LEU A 114 -3.04 12.30 -10.81
C LEU A 114 -2.70 13.76 -10.52
N MET A 115 -3.23 14.29 -9.43
CA MET A 115 -2.85 15.61 -8.91
C MET A 115 -2.12 15.48 -7.57
N TYR A 116 -2.49 14.50 -6.75
CA TYR A 116 -1.87 14.23 -5.47
C TYR A 116 -1.94 12.74 -5.13
N ILE A 117 -0.87 12.22 -4.54
CA ILE A 117 -0.81 10.89 -3.94
C ILE A 117 -0.13 10.99 -2.59
N GLY A 118 -0.68 10.31 -1.59
CA GLY A 118 -0.12 10.25 -0.25
C GLY A 118 -0.45 8.93 0.41
N GLY A 119 0.33 8.56 1.42
CA GLY A 119 0.17 7.31 2.12
C GLY A 119 0.36 7.41 3.62
N GLU A 120 -0.34 6.57 4.34
CA GLU A 120 -0.23 6.40 5.78
C GLU A 120 0.11 4.95 6.09
N ARG A 121 1.11 4.75 6.96
CA ARG A 121 1.41 3.45 7.56
C ARG A 121 0.82 3.41 8.96
N ILE A 122 -0.08 2.47 9.17
CA ILE A 122 -0.72 2.20 10.46
C ILE A 122 -0.12 0.91 11.00
N LYS A 123 0.54 0.99 12.16
CA LYS A 123 0.98 -0.20 12.88
C LYS A 123 -0.20 -0.76 13.68
N GLY A 124 -0.51 -2.03 13.50
CA GLY A 124 -1.42 -2.74 14.40
C GLY A 124 -0.80 -2.83 15.79
N ILE A 125 -1.54 -2.41 16.81
CA ILE A 125 -1.16 -2.63 18.20
C ILE A 125 -1.52 -4.08 18.52
N VAL A 126 -0.52 -4.89 18.87
CA VAL A 126 -0.74 -6.14 19.62
C VAL A 126 -1.08 -5.70 21.05
N ILE A 127 -2.36 -5.75 21.41
CA ILE A 127 -2.81 -5.60 22.80
C ILE A 127 -2.67 -6.96 23.49
#